data_AF-A0AAD7HG26-F1
#
_entry.id   AF-A0AAD7HG26-F1
#
_cell.length_a   1.000
_cell.length_b   1.000
_cell.length_c   1.000
_cell.angle_alpha   90.00
_cell.angle_beta   90.00
_cell.angle_gamma   90.00
#
_symmetry.space_group_name_H-M   'P 1'
#
loop_
_entity.id
_entity.type
_entity.pdbx_description
1 polymer ?
#
loop_
_entity_poly.entity_id
_entity_poly.type
_entity_poly.pdbx_seq_one_letter_code
_entity_poly.pdbx_strand_id
1 'polypeptide(L)'
;MIFNTLRPKSACCASSQNPERSKGIPCASDQAQATTPQLGQNLGDKQSQQSRVFAIEIYLAIFSFLSPHCITRVACTCKLFAQMCDDNWLWRSLLVKKFGEDSLNWCSQLDPPLPYKQIYKERIILCIPADKLDIIWLTSTHDYWKLANTEAHATAAGKAAVLHSVCWFDVQGQLADVPVGKYRVIWRLLVEPASTGLHQLEFKAHVRPSILNVQPKLEFLEQFKKETFGATVKFSIIRHTNNWKTGLRLDCVRLQRVG
;
A
#
# COMPACT_ATOMS: atom_id res chain seq x y z
N MET A 1 18.67 -49.94 -17.21
CA MET A 1 19.92 -49.78 -17.99
C MET A 1 19.84 -48.41 -18.65
N ILE A 2 20.65 -47.39 -18.38
CA ILE A 2 21.96 -47.25 -17.75
C ILE A 2 21.89 -46.02 -16.83
N PHE A 3 22.42 -46.17 -15.63
CA PHE A 3 22.61 -45.10 -14.64
C PHE A 3 23.79 -44.23 -15.03
N ASN A 4 23.74 -42.92 -14.75
CA ASN A 4 24.97 -42.18 -14.42
C ASN A 4 24.70 -41.20 -13.27
N THR A 5 25.18 -41.64 -12.12
CA THR A 5 25.30 -40.98 -10.82
C THR A 5 26.53 -40.09 -10.79
N LEU A 6 26.38 -38.82 -10.42
CA LEU A 6 27.46 -38.04 -9.79
C LEU A 6 26.89 -37.11 -8.70
N ARG A 7 27.23 -37.45 -7.45
CA ARG A 7 27.35 -36.61 -6.24
C ARG A 7 28.73 -36.95 -5.64
N PRO A 8 29.21 -36.28 -4.58
CA PRO A 8 29.29 -34.85 -4.28
C PRO A 8 30.73 -34.48 -3.85
N LYS A 9 31.02 -33.20 -3.53
CA LYS A 9 32.10 -32.86 -2.58
C LYS A 9 31.64 -31.83 -1.55
N SER A 10 31.72 -32.27 -0.31
CA SER A 10 31.60 -31.55 0.95
C SER A 10 32.94 -30.95 1.39
N ALA A 11 32.88 -29.89 2.21
CA ALA A 11 33.77 -29.52 3.34
C ALA A 11 33.66 -28.00 3.55
N CYS A 12 33.78 -27.37 4.72
CA CYS A 12 33.88 -27.78 6.13
C CYS A 12 33.71 -26.48 6.97
N CYS A 13 33.43 -26.67 8.25
CA CYS A 13 33.23 -25.69 9.32
C CYS A 13 34.36 -24.67 9.53
N ALA A 14 34.03 -23.50 10.11
CA ALA A 14 34.76 -22.94 11.26
C ALA A 14 33.99 -21.76 11.91
N SER A 15 33.95 -21.80 13.24
CA SER A 15 33.42 -20.85 14.21
C SER A 15 34.52 -19.99 14.85
N SER A 16 34.24 -18.73 15.22
CA SER A 16 34.89 -17.97 16.33
C SER A 16 34.23 -16.58 16.42
N GLN A 17 33.42 -16.24 17.44
CA GLN A 17 33.75 -15.71 18.78
C GLN A 17 34.61 -14.41 18.84
N ASN A 18 33.87 -13.29 19.03
CA ASN A 18 33.97 -12.32 20.14
C ASN A 18 35.10 -11.23 20.12
N PRO A 19 35.14 -10.24 21.05
CA PRO A 19 34.63 -8.88 20.83
C PRO A 19 35.66 -7.75 21.12
N GLU A 20 35.46 -6.56 20.55
CA GLU A 20 36.15 -5.31 20.94
C GLU A 20 35.08 -4.31 21.42
N ARG A 21 35.01 -3.89 22.69
CA ARG A 21 35.92 -3.12 23.55
C ARG A 21 36.15 -1.68 23.06
N SER A 22 35.43 -0.77 23.72
CA SER A 22 35.99 0.38 24.48
C SER A 22 35.60 1.79 24.04
N LYS A 23 35.07 2.50 25.06
CA LYS A 23 35.43 3.84 25.53
C LYS A 23 35.12 5.04 24.64
N GLY A 24 34.33 5.94 25.22
CA GLY A 24 33.97 7.22 24.64
C GLY A 24 34.97 8.33 24.91
N ILE A 25 34.69 9.47 24.29
CA ILE A 25 35.21 10.80 24.63
C ILE A 25 34.10 11.81 24.30
N PRO A 26 33.71 12.72 25.22
CA PRO A 26 32.84 13.84 24.91
C PRO A 26 33.68 15.01 24.38
N CYS A 27 33.27 15.63 23.27
CA CYS A 27 33.84 16.90 22.82
C CYS A 27 33.00 18.06 23.33
N ALA A 28 33.72 19.02 23.88
CA ALA A 28 33.25 20.20 24.56
C ALA A 28 32.59 21.21 23.64
N SER A 29 31.71 21.98 24.27
CA SER A 29 31.27 23.31 23.92
C SER A 29 32.42 24.22 23.51
N ASP A 30 32.23 24.99 22.43
CA ASP A 30 32.90 26.28 22.27
C ASP A 30 31.87 27.33 21.85
N GLN A 31 31.71 28.31 22.75
CA GLN A 31 31.05 29.58 22.52
C GLN A 31 32.03 30.47 21.77
N ALA A 32 31.59 31.08 20.66
CA ALA A 32 32.23 32.26 20.10
C ALA A 32 31.15 33.27 19.69
N GLN A 33 30.94 34.25 20.56
CA GLN A 33 30.32 35.53 20.24
C GLN A 33 31.35 36.39 19.51
N ALA A 34 30.99 36.97 18.37
CA ALA A 34 31.59 38.23 17.91
C ALA A 34 30.77 38.88 16.78
N THR A 35 30.14 39.99 17.16
CA THR A 35 30.19 41.30 16.49
C THR A 35 29.64 41.45 15.06
N THR A 36 28.45 42.03 15.03
CA THR A 36 27.87 42.90 13.99
C THR A 36 28.89 43.91 13.43
N PRO A 37 28.77 44.27 12.14
CA PRO A 37 28.41 45.66 11.84
C PRO A 37 27.27 45.76 10.82
N GLN A 38 26.34 46.67 11.10
CA GLN A 38 25.38 47.19 10.14
C GLN A 38 26.10 48.16 9.19
N LEU A 39 25.68 48.20 7.92
CA LEU A 39 25.06 49.36 7.27
C LEU A 39 25.16 49.17 5.74
N GLY A 40 24.02 49.07 5.08
CA GLY A 40 23.95 48.90 3.63
C GLY A 40 22.50 48.93 3.17
N GLN A 41 21.90 50.11 3.24
CA GLN A 41 20.57 50.40 2.72
C GLN A 41 20.53 50.07 1.22
N ASN A 42 19.71 49.11 0.83
CA ASN A 42 19.19 49.02 -0.53
C ASN A 42 17.66 49.13 -0.45
N LEU A 43 17.19 50.37 -0.60
CA LEU A 43 15.85 50.67 -1.09
C LEU A 43 15.82 50.32 -2.57
N GLY A 44 15.16 49.21 -2.91
CA GLY A 44 14.90 48.82 -4.29
C GLY A 44 13.97 47.62 -4.30
N ASP A 45 12.76 47.83 -4.82
CA ASP A 45 11.78 46.80 -5.21
C ASP A 45 11.01 46.07 -4.09
N LYS A 46 10.23 46.85 -3.32
CA LYS A 46 8.93 46.39 -2.80
C LYS A 46 7.84 46.46 -3.89
N GLN A 47 8.13 46.00 -5.10
CA GLN A 47 7.07 45.65 -6.04
C GLN A 47 6.52 44.28 -5.66
N SER A 48 5.45 44.32 -4.85
CA SER A 48 4.31 43.41 -4.96
C SER A 48 4.65 41.99 -5.45
N GLN A 49 5.30 41.19 -4.61
CA GLN A 49 4.98 39.76 -4.57
C GLN A 49 3.58 39.61 -3.98
N GLN A 50 2.58 40.07 -4.74
CA GLN A 50 1.21 39.67 -4.58
C GLN A 50 1.18 38.22 -5.06
N SER A 51 1.66 37.33 -4.19
CA SER A 51 1.52 35.89 -4.32
C SER A 51 0.05 35.67 -4.62
N ARG A 52 -0.26 35.30 -5.86
CA ARG A 52 -1.62 34.95 -6.28
C ARG A 52 -1.96 33.65 -5.56
N VAL A 53 -2.40 33.78 -4.31
CA VAL A 53 -2.95 32.68 -3.55
C VAL A 53 -4.25 32.32 -4.27
N PHE A 54 -4.20 31.28 -5.08
CA PHE A 54 -5.40 30.69 -5.64
C PHE A 54 -6.33 30.30 -4.50
N ALA A 55 -7.64 30.42 -4.75
CA ALA A 55 -8.65 29.94 -3.83
C ALA A 55 -8.40 28.45 -3.52
N ILE A 56 -8.55 28.05 -2.26
CA ILE A 56 -8.17 26.71 -1.77
C ILE A 56 -8.88 25.58 -2.54
N GLU A 57 -10.07 25.88 -3.06
CA GLU A 57 -10.91 25.04 -3.90
C GLU A 57 -10.21 24.64 -5.21
N ILE A 58 -9.40 25.52 -5.79
CA ILE A 58 -8.64 25.24 -7.02
C ILE A 58 -7.56 24.20 -6.72
N TYR A 59 -6.85 24.34 -5.59
CA TYR A 59 -5.87 23.35 -5.17
C TYR A 59 -6.53 22.01 -4.91
N LEU A 60 -7.67 21.97 -4.20
CA LEU A 60 -8.44 20.75 -3.99
C LEU A 60 -8.83 20.07 -5.32
N ALA A 61 -9.29 20.85 -6.29
CA ALA A 61 -9.61 20.33 -7.62
C ALA A 61 -8.37 19.70 -8.27
N ILE A 62 -7.23 20.38 -8.29
CA ILE A 62 -5.98 19.85 -8.84
C ILE A 62 -5.54 18.58 -8.11
N PHE A 63 -5.43 18.61 -6.77
CA PHE A 63 -5.00 17.47 -5.97
C PHE A 63 -5.91 16.25 -6.12
N SER A 64 -7.21 16.45 -6.39
CA SER A 64 -8.14 15.34 -6.62
C SER A 64 -7.86 14.52 -7.88
N PHE A 65 -7.14 15.08 -8.85
CA PHE A 65 -6.68 14.39 -10.05
C PHE A 65 -5.29 13.76 -9.90
N LEU A 66 -4.56 14.06 -8.82
CA LEU A 66 -3.20 13.57 -8.62
C LEU A 66 -3.19 12.20 -7.93
N SER A 67 -2.25 11.34 -8.33
CA SER A 67 -1.91 10.14 -7.56
C SER A 67 -1.18 10.53 -6.26
N PRO A 68 -1.21 9.71 -5.20
CA PRO A 68 -0.48 9.99 -3.95
C PRO A 68 0.99 10.33 -4.18
N HIS A 69 1.63 9.63 -5.11
CA HIS A 69 3.02 9.89 -5.48
C HIS A 69 3.19 11.27 -6.11
N CYS A 70 2.27 11.71 -6.96
CA CYS A 70 2.29 13.05 -7.52
C CYS A 70 2.07 14.11 -6.43
N ILE A 71 1.16 13.87 -5.48
CA ILE A 71 0.93 14.78 -4.34
C ILE A 71 2.22 14.93 -3.52
N THR A 72 2.92 13.84 -3.22
CA THR A 72 4.22 13.89 -2.51
C THR A 72 5.27 14.67 -3.30
N ARG A 73 5.34 14.51 -4.63
CA ARG A 73 6.27 15.32 -5.45
C ARG A 73 5.92 16.80 -5.44
N VAL A 74 4.63 17.15 -5.51
CA VAL A 74 4.16 18.54 -5.42
C VAL A 74 4.55 19.15 -4.07
N ALA A 75 4.42 18.40 -2.98
CA ALA A 75 4.85 18.85 -1.65
C ALA A 75 6.34 19.25 -1.62
N CYS A 76 7.20 18.59 -2.41
CA CYS A 76 8.63 18.90 -2.47
C CYS A 76 8.97 20.14 -3.33
N THR A 77 8.01 20.75 -4.03
CA THR A 77 8.31 21.86 -4.96
C THR A 77 8.43 23.21 -4.26
N CYS A 78 7.64 23.49 -3.22
CA CYS A 78 7.74 24.73 -2.45
C CYS A 78 7.16 24.60 -1.03
N LYS A 79 7.52 25.52 -0.12
CA LYS A 79 7.06 25.53 1.27
C LYS A 79 5.53 25.56 1.42
N LEU A 80 4.85 26.31 0.55
CA LEU A 80 3.38 26.41 0.57
C LEU A 80 2.73 25.04 0.26
N PHE A 81 3.21 24.33 -0.76
CA PHE A 81 2.69 23.00 -1.09
C PHE A 81 3.06 21.95 -0.04
N ALA A 82 4.25 22.05 0.56
CA ALA A 82 4.61 21.20 1.69
C ALA A 82 3.60 21.35 2.84
N GLN A 83 3.33 22.60 3.25
CA GLN A 83 2.35 22.91 4.29
C GLN A 83 0.94 22.41 3.94
N MET A 84 0.45 22.67 2.72
CA MET A 84 -0.85 22.16 2.27
C MET A 84 -0.91 20.63 2.27
N CYS A 85 0.16 19.94 1.86
CA CYS A 85 0.20 18.48 1.83
C CYS A 85 0.36 17.84 3.22
N ASP A 86 0.65 18.63 4.25
CA ASP A 86 0.64 18.20 5.65
C ASP A 86 -0.66 18.59 6.36
N ASP A 87 -1.51 19.42 5.75
CA ASP A 87 -2.81 19.80 6.28
C ASP A 87 -3.79 18.60 6.25
N ASN A 88 -4.31 18.26 7.42
CA ASN A 88 -5.26 17.17 7.59
C ASN A 88 -6.60 17.45 6.86
N TRP A 89 -6.97 18.73 6.70
CA TRP A 89 -8.16 19.13 5.96
C TRP A 89 -8.07 18.76 4.47
N LEU A 90 -6.89 18.91 3.85
CA LEU A 90 -6.68 18.50 2.46
C LEU A 90 -6.99 17.01 2.28
N TRP A 91 -6.39 16.17 3.13
CA TRP A 91 -6.56 14.73 3.06
C TRP A 91 -7.98 14.27 3.39
N ARG A 92 -8.63 14.91 4.37
CA ARG A 92 -10.06 14.71 4.66
C ARG A 92 -10.91 15.00 3.41
N SER A 93 -10.70 16.15 2.79
CA SER A 93 -11.43 16.57 1.59
C SER A 93 -11.19 15.63 0.41
N LEU A 94 -9.95 15.19 0.20
CA LEU A 94 -9.61 14.19 -0.82
C LEU A 94 -10.24 12.83 -0.54
N LEU A 95 -10.31 12.41 0.73
CA LEU A 95 -10.93 11.17 1.15
C LEU A 95 -12.44 11.19 0.86
N VAL A 96 -13.16 12.22 1.33
CA VAL A 96 -14.60 12.39 1.09
C VAL A 96 -14.90 12.46 -0.40
N LYS A 97 -14.15 13.26 -1.15
CA LYS A 97 -14.35 13.40 -2.60
C LYS A 97 -14.14 12.09 -3.36
N LYS A 98 -13.29 11.20 -2.86
CA LYS A 98 -12.92 9.96 -3.56
C LYS A 98 -13.70 8.74 -3.12
N PHE A 99 -14.10 8.69 -1.84
CA PHE A 99 -14.69 7.52 -1.20
C PHE A 99 -16.06 7.81 -0.54
N GLY A 100 -16.55 9.05 -0.57
CA GLY A 100 -17.80 9.47 0.07
C GLY A 100 -17.65 9.79 1.56
N GLU A 101 -18.68 10.36 2.17
CA GLU A 101 -18.67 10.74 3.59
C GLU A 101 -18.60 9.54 4.55
N ASP A 102 -19.12 8.37 4.14
CA ASP A 102 -19.07 7.14 4.94
C ASP A 102 -17.64 6.73 5.29
N SER A 103 -16.67 7.10 4.45
CA SER A 103 -15.27 6.86 4.73
C SER A 103 -14.80 7.58 6.01
N LEU A 104 -15.39 8.73 6.37
CA LEU A 104 -15.10 9.43 7.63
C LEU A 104 -15.65 8.69 8.84
N ASN A 105 -16.86 8.13 8.74
CA ASN A 105 -17.48 7.36 9.83
C ASN A 105 -16.62 6.15 10.18
N TRP A 106 -16.04 5.49 9.18
CA TRP A 106 -15.06 4.42 9.40
C TRP A 106 -13.79 4.92 10.10
N CYS A 107 -13.27 6.10 9.73
CA CYS A 107 -12.09 6.68 10.39
C CYS A 107 -12.32 6.90 11.89
N SER A 108 -13.52 7.35 12.26
CA SER A 108 -13.91 7.60 13.65
C SER A 108 -14.03 6.32 14.50
N GLN A 109 -14.15 5.15 13.87
CA GLN A 109 -14.23 3.86 14.56
C GLN A 109 -12.86 3.23 14.84
N LEU A 110 -11.77 3.80 14.30
CA LEU A 110 -10.42 3.33 14.56
C LEU A 110 -9.93 3.80 15.94
N ASP A 111 -9.35 2.88 16.72
CA ASP A 111 -8.72 3.17 18.00
C ASP A 111 -7.24 2.74 17.98
N PRO A 112 -6.27 3.68 18.02
CA PRO A 112 -6.45 5.14 18.02
C PRO A 112 -6.83 5.69 16.63
N PRO A 113 -7.43 6.89 16.55
CA PRO A 113 -7.77 7.50 15.27
C PRO A 113 -6.51 7.82 14.46
N LEU A 114 -6.46 7.30 13.23
CA LEU A 114 -5.34 7.53 12.31
C LEU A 114 -5.47 8.89 11.59
N PRO A 115 -4.36 9.54 11.23
CA PRO A 115 -4.39 10.75 10.39
C PRO A 115 -5.03 10.47 9.02
N TYR A 116 -5.84 11.38 8.47
CA TYR A 116 -6.52 11.18 7.18
C TYR A 116 -5.54 10.94 6.03
N LYS A 117 -4.34 11.51 6.10
CA LYS A 117 -3.25 11.27 5.14
C LYS A 117 -2.86 9.79 5.07
N GLN A 118 -2.79 9.12 6.21
CA GLN A 118 -2.48 7.69 6.28
C GLN A 118 -3.64 6.87 5.75
N ILE A 119 -4.86 7.17 6.17
CA ILE A 119 -6.07 6.46 5.73
C ILE A 119 -6.26 6.58 4.21
N TYR A 120 -6.07 7.77 3.65
CA TYR A 120 -6.13 8.00 2.22
C TYR A 120 -5.10 7.15 1.46
N LYS A 121 -3.86 7.09 1.98
CA LYS A 121 -2.80 6.26 1.40
C LYS A 121 -3.11 4.77 1.48
N GLU A 122 -3.71 4.29 2.56
CA GLU A 122 -4.09 2.89 2.69
C GLU A 122 -5.25 2.53 1.78
N ARG A 123 -6.29 3.37 1.71
CA ARG A 123 -7.49 3.12 0.88
C ARG A 123 -7.25 3.26 -0.62
N ILE A 124 -6.32 4.11 -1.03
CA ILE A 124 -5.98 4.26 -2.46
C ILE A 124 -5.10 3.12 -2.97
N ILE A 125 -4.44 2.40 -2.06
CA ILE A 125 -3.72 1.18 -2.41
C ILE A 125 -4.78 0.10 -2.66
N LEU A 126 -5.16 -0.04 -3.93
CA LEU A 126 -6.03 -1.12 -4.39
C LEU A 126 -5.23 -2.44 -4.50
N CYS A 127 -4.56 -2.83 -3.43
CA CYS A 127 -3.68 -3.99 -3.34
C CYS A 127 -3.92 -4.69 -2.01
N ILE A 128 -4.17 -6.00 -2.06
CA ILE A 128 -4.24 -6.87 -0.89
C ILE A 128 -2.93 -7.65 -0.83
N PRO A 129 -2.05 -7.37 0.15
CA PRO A 129 -0.85 -8.16 0.35
C PRO A 129 -1.19 -9.57 0.86
N ALA A 130 -0.29 -10.53 0.68
CA ALA A 130 -0.57 -11.93 0.97
C ALA A 130 -0.91 -12.20 2.45
N ASP A 131 -0.35 -11.43 3.39
CA ASP A 131 -0.65 -11.53 4.83
C ASP A 131 -2.03 -10.96 5.22
N LYS A 132 -2.72 -10.32 4.29
CA LYS A 132 -4.11 -9.84 4.42
C LYS A 132 -5.10 -10.63 3.57
N LEU A 133 -4.63 -11.61 2.79
CA LEU A 133 -5.50 -12.53 2.08
C LEU A 133 -5.99 -13.62 3.04
N ASP A 134 -7.23 -14.06 2.84
CA ASP A 134 -7.76 -15.24 3.48
C ASP A 134 -7.26 -16.47 2.72
N ILE A 135 -6.16 -17.04 3.22
CA ILE A 135 -5.50 -18.21 2.63
C ILE A 135 -5.79 -19.39 3.56
N ILE A 136 -6.55 -20.38 3.07
CA ILE A 136 -6.82 -21.58 3.88
C ILE A 136 -5.49 -22.25 4.22
N TRP A 137 -5.33 -22.60 5.50
CA TRP A 137 -4.15 -23.25 6.10
C TRP A 137 -2.91 -22.36 6.32
N LEU A 138 -2.98 -21.04 6.11
CA LEU A 138 -1.84 -20.13 6.32
C LEU A 138 -1.26 -20.17 7.74
N THR A 139 -2.12 -20.33 8.74
CA THR A 139 -1.75 -20.40 10.16
C THR A 139 -1.84 -21.81 10.74
N SER A 140 -1.96 -22.83 9.88
CA SER A 140 -2.14 -24.19 10.33
C SER A 140 -0.85 -24.81 10.84
N THR A 141 -0.98 -25.77 11.75
CA THR A 141 0.13 -26.58 12.29
C THR A 141 0.83 -27.45 11.23
N HIS A 142 0.21 -27.63 10.07
CA HIS A 142 0.65 -28.58 9.05
C HIS A 142 1.58 -27.96 8.00
N ASP A 143 2.00 -26.69 8.19
CA ASP A 143 3.02 -26.03 7.36
C ASP A 143 2.71 -25.97 5.86
N TYR A 144 1.45 -26.12 5.46
CA TYR A 144 1.03 -26.09 4.06
C TYR A 144 1.33 -24.77 3.36
N TRP A 145 1.17 -23.68 4.10
CA TRP A 145 1.51 -22.33 3.71
C TRP A 145 2.36 -21.69 4.79
N LYS A 146 3.32 -20.84 4.39
CA LYS A 146 4.09 -20.02 5.31
C LYS A 146 4.22 -18.60 4.80
N LEU A 147 4.14 -17.63 5.70
CA LEU A 147 4.57 -16.27 5.38
C LEU A 147 6.10 -16.24 5.39
N ALA A 148 6.69 -15.93 4.24
CA ALA A 148 8.12 -15.66 4.15
C ALA A 148 8.41 -14.34 4.86
N ASN A 149 9.06 -14.44 6.03
CA ASN A 149 9.49 -13.29 6.82
C ASN A 149 10.92 -12.83 6.47
N THR A 150 11.61 -13.55 5.58
CA THR A 150 13.01 -13.25 5.22
C THR A 150 13.10 -12.08 4.25
N GLU A 151 14.04 -11.16 4.50
CA GLU A 151 14.33 -10.00 3.64
C GLU A 151 14.63 -10.39 2.18
N ALA A 152 15.19 -11.58 1.97
CA ALA A 152 15.42 -12.17 0.64
C ALA A 152 14.13 -12.39 -0.18
N HIS A 153 12.97 -12.38 0.48
CA HIS A 153 11.65 -12.54 -0.13
C HIS A 153 10.72 -11.35 0.18
N ALA A 154 11.25 -10.28 0.78
CA ALA A 154 10.49 -9.05 0.99
C ALA A 154 10.14 -8.45 -0.38
N THR A 155 8.85 -8.28 -0.63
CA THR A 155 8.36 -7.68 -1.86
C THR A 155 7.96 -6.24 -1.62
N ALA A 156 7.80 -5.46 -2.69
CA ALA A 156 7.24 -4.10 -2.59
C ALA A 156 5.84 -4.07 -1.94
N ALA A 157 5.16 -5.21 -1.83
CA ALA A 157 3.86 -5.34 -1.18
C ALA A 157 3.94 -5.85 0.27
N GLY A 158 5.13 -6.16 0.79
CA GLY A 158 5.33 -6.72 2.13
C GLY A 158 5.67 -8.21 2.08
N LYS A 159 5.06 -8.98 2.99
CA LYS A 159 5.29 -10.43 3.17
C LYS A 159 4.66 -11.22 2.03
N ALA A 160 5.34 -12.28 1.60
CA ALA A 160 4.82 -13.23 0.61
C ALA A 160 4.36 -14.52 1.29
N ALA A 161 3.26 -15.12 0.81
CA ALA A 161 2.84 -16.46 1.22
C ALA A 161 3.47 -17.49 0.28
N VAL A 162 4.16 -18.49 0.86
CA VAL A 162 4.82 -19.57 0.14
C VAL A 162 4.06 -20.86 0.38
N LEU A 163 3.66 -21.52 -0.71
CA LEU A 163 2.98 -22.80 -0.72
C LEU A 163 4.00 -23.93 -0.66
N HIS A 164 4.01 -24.68 0.44
CA HIS A 164 4.80 -25.90 0.56
C HIS A 164 4.10 -27.07 -0.13
N SER A 165 2.88 -27.41 0.30
CA SER A 165 2.14 -28.54 -0.26
C SER A 165 0.66 -28.48 0.10
N VAL A 166 -0.26 -28.52 -0.87
CA VAL A 166 -1.71 -28.72 -0.60
C VAL A 166 -2.38 -29.57 -1.66
N CYS A 167 -3.33 -30.42 -1.25
CA CYS A 167 -4.22 -31.13 -2.17
C CYS A 167 -5.43 -30.26 -2.58
N TRP A 168 -5.79 -29.23 -1.81
CA TRP A 168 -6.88 -28.30 -2.12
C TRP A 168 -6.43 -26.85 -1.89
N PHE A 169 -6.83 -25.95 -2.79
CA PHE A 169 -6.31 -24.58 -2.87
C PHE A 169 -7.48 -23.60 -2.86
N ASP A 170 -7.53 -22.71 -1.87
CA ASP A 170 -8.51 -21.63 -1.78
C ASP A 170 -7.84 -20.41 -1.16
N VAL A 171 -7.76 -19.35 -1.95
CA VAL A 171 -7.22 -18.05 -1.55
C VAL A 171 -8.23 -17.00 -1.92
N GLN A 172 -8.66 -16.20 -0.95
CA GLN A 172 -9.68 -15.18 -1.12
C GLN A 172 -9.19 -13.82 -0.63
N GLY A 173 -9.73 -12.77 -1.26
CA GLY A 173 -9.45 -11.39 -0.87
C GLY A 173 -10.60 -10.49 -1.24
N GLN A 174 -10.75 -9.38 -0.52
CA GLN A 174 -11.78 -8.39 -0.81
C GLN A 174 -11.19 -6.98 -0.74
N LEU A 175 -11.37 -6.20 -1.81
CA LEU A 175 -11.20 -4.76 -1.80
C LEU A 175 -12.58 -4.12 -1.70
N ALA A 176 -12.81 -3.35 -0.64
CA ALA A 176 -13.99 -2.51 -0.49
C ALA A 176 -13.75 -1.13 -1.14
N ASP A 177 -14.84 -0.42 -1.40
CA ASP A 177 -14.83 1.00 -1.83
C ASP A 177 -13.94 1.29 -3.05
N VAL A 178 -13.85 0.34 -3.98
CA VAL A 178 -13.07 0.52 -5.22
C VAL A 178 -13.74 1.62 -6.05
N PRO A 179 -13.06 2.74 -6.36
CA PRO A 179 -13.65 3.83 -7.11
C PRO A 179 -14.12 3.38 -8.49
N VAL A 180 -15.15 4.01 -9.04
CA VAL A 180 -15.68 3.66 -10.37
C VAL A 180 -14.60 3.87 -11.45
N GLY A 181 -14.45 2.88 -12.34
CA GLY A 181 -13.49 2.94 -13.43
C GLY A 181 -13.27 1.58 -14.09
N LYS A 182 -12.42 1.57 -15.11
CA LYS A 182 -11.91 0.34 -15.72
C LYS A 182 -10.63 -0.08 -15.01
N TYR A 183 -10.54 -1.34 -14.63
CA TYR A 183 -9.40 -1.88 -13.91
C TYR A 183 -8.93 -3.19 -14.54
N ARG A 184 -7.61 -3.41 -14.47
CA ARG A 184 -6.97 -4.69 -14.71
C ARG A 184 -6.67 -5.33 -13.36
N VAL A 185 -7.10 -6.58 -13.19
CA VAL A 185 -6.72 -7.41 -12.03
C VAL A 185 -5.33 -7.96 -12.28
N ILE A 186 -4.43 -7.80 -11.31
CA ILE A 186 -3.06 -8.27 -11.38
C ILE A 186 -2.77 -9.11 -10.14
N TRP A 187 -2.60 -10.40 -10.38
CA TRP A 187 -2.03 -11.33 -9.40
C TRP A 187 -0.52 -11.30 -9.52
N ARG A 188 0.19 -11.04 -8.42
CA ARG A 188 1.64 -11.11 -8.37
C ARG A 188 2.05 -12.42 -7.74
N LEU A 189 2.52 -13.33 -8.59
CA LEU A 189 2.88 -14.69 -8.23
C LEU A 189 4.30 -14.98 -8.73
N LEU A 190 5.01 -15.82 -8.00
CA LEU A 190 6.21 -16.49 -8.49
C LEU A 190 5.99 -18.00 -8.43
N VAL A 191 6.36 -18.69 -9.49
CA VAL A 191 6.35 -20.15 -9.56
C VAL A 191 7.78 -20.64 -9.39
N GLU A 192 8.04 -21.42 -8.35
CA GLU A 192 9.37 -21.97 -8.09
C GLU A 192 9.72 -23.07 -9.10
N PRO A 193 11.02 -23.25 -9.44
CA PRO A 193 11.44 -24.28 -10.40
C PRO A 193 11.02 -25.71 -10.00
N ALA A 194 10.92 -26.00 -8.70
CA ALA A 194 10.51 -27.29 -8.16
C ALA A 194 8.98 -27.43 -7.97
N SER A 195 8.20 -26.50 -8.52
CA SER A 195 6.74 -26.52 -8.39
C SER A 195 6.10 -27.69 -9.12
N THR A 196 5.01 -28.19 -8.56
CA THR A 196 4.23 -29.28 -9.14
C THR A 196 2.73 -28.99 -9.03
N GLY A 197 1.94 -29.55 -9.95
CA GLY A 197 0.48 -29.51 -9.84
C GLY A 197 -0.22 -28.17 -10.14
N LEU A 198 0.49 -27.11 -10.58
CA LEU A 198 -0.07 -25.75 -10.73
C LEU A 198 -0.80 -25.45 -12.06
N HIS A 199 -0.90 -26.41 -12.97
CA HIS A 199 -1.32 -26.22 -14.39
C HIS A 199 -2.79 -25.81 -14.63
N GLN A 200 -3.66 -25.75 -13.60
CA GLN A 200 -5.08 -25.36 -13.77
C GLN A 200 -5.57 -24.48 -12.60
N LEU A 201 -4.76 -23.52 -12.14
CA LEU A 201 -5.27 -22.54 -11.19
C LEU A 201 -6.29 -21.63 -11.87
N GLU A 202 -7.49 -21.53 -11.30
CA GLU A 202 -8.56 -20.67 -11.81
C GLU A 202 -8.58 -19.36 -11.01
N PHE A 203 -8.30 -18.25 -11.70
CA PHE A 203 -8.28 -16.91 -11.10
C PHE A 203 -9.60 -16.21 -11.40
N LYS A 204 -10.32 -15.80 -10.35
CA LYS A 204 -11.60 -15.10 -10.48
C LYS A 204 -11.57 -13.74 -9.81
N ALA A 205 -12.32 -12.82 -10.40
CA ALA A 205 -12.67 -11.55 -9.79
C ALA A 205 -14.17 -11.33 -9.96
N HIS A 206 -14.85 -11.07 -8.85
CA HIS A 206 -16.29 -10.79 -8.83
C HIS A 206 -16.51 -9.38 -8.32
N VAL A 207 -17.20 -8.58 -9.11
CA VAL A 207 -17.58 -7.22 -8.72
C VAL A 207 -18.98 -7.27 -8.14
N ARG A 208 -19.13 -6.79 -6.91
CA ARG A 208 -20.42 -6.54 -6.29
C ARG A 208 -20.60 -5.03 -6.16
N PRO A 209 -21.72 -4.46 -6.64
CA PRO A 209 -22.06 -3.09 -6.30
C PRO A 209 -22.14 -2.97 -4.78
N SER A 210 -21.50 -1.94 -4.20
CA SER A 210 -21.74 -1.63 -2.80
C SER A 210 -23.12 -1.01 -2.72
N ILE A 211 -24.12 -1.82 -2.36
CA ILE A 211 -25.45 -1.31 -2.02
C ILE A 211 -25.32 -0.76 -0.61
N LEU A 212 -25.07 0.55 -0.49
CA LEU A 212 -25.25 1.19 0.80
C LEU A 212 -26.74 1.11 1.12
N ASN A 213 -27.08 0.48 2.25
CA ASN A 213 -28.40 0.52 2.85
C ASN A 213 -28.68 1.93 3.38
N VAL A 214 -28.72 2.92 2.49
CA VAL A 214 -29.25 4.23 2.83
C VAL A 214 -30.76 4.07 2.78
N GLN A 215 -31.40 4.02 3.94
CA GLN A 215 -32.85 4.25 4.00
C GLN A 215 -33.12 5.60 3.34
N PRO A 216 -33.91 5.66 2.24
CA PRO A 216 -34.19 6.92 1.60
C PRO A 216 -35.07 7.74 2.55
N LYS A 217 -34.45 8.68 3.26
CA LYS A 217 -35.17 9.80 3.83
C LYS A 217 -35.56 10.66 2.64
N LEU A 218 -36.76 10.39 2.11
CA LEU A 218 -37.40 11.19 1.07
C LEU A 218 -37.38 12.67 1.51
N GLU A 219 -37.24 13.54 0.51
CA GLU A 219 -37.20 15.01 0.60
C GLU A 219 -35.81 15.62 0.82
N PHE A 220 -34.90 15.47 -0.16
CA PHE A 220 -34.33 16.62 -0.90
C PHE A 220 -33.31 16.16 -1.96
N LEU A 221 -33.44 16.71 -3.17
CA LEU A 221 -32.51 16.75 -4.31
C LEU A 221 -32.50 15.58 -5.31
N GLU A 222 -33.38 15.70 -6.32
CA GLU A 222 -33.27 15.10 -7.66
C GLU A 222 -32.05 15.59 -8.50
N GLN A 223 -31.02 16.17 -7.87
CA GLN A 223 -29.84 16.70 -8.58
C GLN A 223 -28.53 15.92 -8.36
N PHE A 224 -28.56 14.83 -7.58
CA PHE A 224 -27.46 13.86 -7.49
C PHE A 224 -27.60 12.74 -8.54
N LYS A 225 -27.53 13.11 -9.83
CA LYS A 225 -27.37 12.12 -10.91
C LYS A 225 -25.94 11.55 -10.86
N LYS A 226 -25.83 10.26 -10.53
CA LYS A 226 -24.65 9.37 -10.70
C LYS A 226 -23.47 9.53 -9.73
N GLU A 227 -23.70 9.71 -8.44
CA GLU A 227 -22.67 9.35 -7.46
C GLU A 227 -22.72 7.84 -7.25
N THR A 228 -22.19 7.09 -8.21
CA THR A 228 -21.94 5.66 -8.02
C THR A 228 -20.84 5.52 -6.96
N PHE A 229 -21.28 5.24 -5.74
CA PHE A 229 -20.50 4.73 -4.63
C PHE A 229 -19.65 3.53 -5.09
N GLY A 230 -18.46 3.36 -4.49
CA GLY A 230 -17.47 2.39 -4.93
C GLY A 230 -18.00 0.95 -5.01
N ALA A 231 -17.26 0.07 -5.67
CA ALA A 231 -17.61 -1.36 -5.75
C ALA A 231 -16.79 -2.17 -4.73
N THR A 232 -17.36 -3.29 -4.30
CA THR A 232 -16.61 -4.34 -3.63
C THR A 232 -16.11 -5.33 -4.67
N VAL A 233 -14.80 -5.55 -4.74
CA VAL A 233 -14.19 -6.53 -5.64
C VAL A 233 -13.66 -7.70 -4.82
N LYS A 234 -14.22 -8.88 -5.05
CA LYS A 234 -13.76 -10.14 -4.46
C LYS A 234 -12.84 -10.87 -5.42
N PHE A 235 -11.70 -11.31 -4.91
CA PHE A 235 -10.72 -12.09 -5.63
C PHE A 235 -10.74 -13.51 -5.09
N SER A 236 -10.64 -14.49 -5.97
CA SER A 236 -10.40 -15.86 -5.54
C SER A 236 -9.51 -16.63 -6.50
N ILE A 237 -8.72 -17.54 -5.93
CA ILE A 237 -8.03 -18.59 -6.64
C ILE A 237 -8.48 -19.90 -6.04
N ILE A 238 -9.19 -20.71 -6.81
CA ILE A 238 -9.83 -21.92 -6.30
C ILE A 238 -9.42 -23.12 -7.14
N ARG A 239 -9.05 -24.22 -6.47
CA ARG A 239 -8.92 -25.53 -7.11
C ARG A 239 -9.14 -26.67 -6.11
N HIS A 240 -10.19 -27.45 -6.35
CA HIS A 240 -10.60 -28.57 -5.49
C HIS A 240 -10.19 -29.96 -6.02
N THR A 241 -9.22 -30.05 -6.92
CA THR A 241 -8.74 -31.36 -7.42
C THR A 241 -7.79 -32.01 -6.41
N ASN A 242 -7.95 -33.31 -6.11
CA ASN A 242 -7.15 -34.10 -5.14
C ASN A 242 -5.65 -34.30 -5.47
N ASN A 243 -5.09 -33.52 -6.39
CA ASN A 243 -3.67 -33.55 -6.74
C ASN A 243 -2.89 -32.56 -5.88
N TRP A 244 -1.74 -32.98 -5.37
CA TRP A 244 -0.84 -32.13 -4.59
C TRP A 244 -0.25 -30.99 -5.44
N LYS A 245 -0.06 -29.83 -4.80
CA LYS A 245 0.41 -28.59 -5.40
C LYS A 245 1.49 -27.99 -4.52
N THR A 246 2.62 -27.61 -5.09
CA THR A 246 3.80 -27.13 -4.36
C THR A 246 4.46 -25.95 -5.09
N GLY A 247 5.27 -25.15 -4.38
CA GLY A 247 6.20 -24.20 -4.99
C GLY A 247 5.55 -22.97 -5.62
N LEU A 248 4.38 -22.55 -5.13
CA LEU A 248 3.79 -21.27 -5.51
C LEU A 248 4.11 -20.23 -4.44
N ARG A 249 4.57 -19.05 -4.85
CA ARG A 249 4.68 -17.89 -3.98
C ARG A 249 3.70 -16.81 -4.42
N LEU A 250 2.88 -16.35 -3.48
CA LEU A 250 1.89 -15.30 -3.67
C LEU A 250 2.34 -14.06 -2.91
N ASP A 251 2.50 -12.95 -3.63
CA ASP A 251 2.93 -11.69 -3.04
C ASP A 251 1.71 -10.82 -2.73
N CYS A 252 0.87 -10.57 -3.74
CA CYS A 252 -0.34 -9.77 -3.60
C CYS A 252 -1.31 -9.95 -4.77
N VAL A 253 -2.53 -9.43 -4.58
CA VAL A 253 -3.48 -9.15 -5.68
C VAL A 253 -3.79 -7.66 -5.68
N ARG A 254 -3.77 -7.03 -6.87
CA ARG A 254 -4.05 -5.60 -6.99
C ARG A 254 -4.91 -5.26 -8.19
N LEU A 255 -5.59 -4.13 -8.10
CA LEU A 255 -6.27 -3.48 -9.22
C LEU A 255 -5.40 -2.36 -9.75
N GLN A 256 -5.16 -2.38 -11.06
CA GLN A 256 -4.54 -1.28 -11.77
C GLN A 256 -5.60 -0.60 -12.64
N ARG A 257 -5.84 0.70 -12.42
CA ARG A 257 -6.76 1.47 -13.27
C ARG A 257 -6.22 1.52 -14.71
N VAL A 258 -7.12 1.38 -15.68
CA VAL A 258 -6.82 1.42 -17.12
C VAL A 258 -7.54 2.61 -17.74
N GLY A 259 -6.79 3.50 -18.38
CA GLY A 259 -7.24 4.81 -18.87
C GLY A 259 -6.81 5.93 -17.93
#